data_AF-A0A4P7ZRW2-F1
#
_entry.id   AF-A0A4P7ZRW2-F1
#
_cell.length_a   1.000
_cell.length_b   1.000
_cell.length_c   1.000
_cell.angle_alpha   90.00
_cell.angle_beta   90.00
_cell.angle_gamma   90.00
#
_symmetry.space_group_name_H-M   'P 1'
#
loop_
_entity.id
_entity.type
_entity.pdbx_description
1 polymer ?
#
loop_
_entity_poly.entity_id
_entity_poly.type
_entity_poly.pdbx_seq_one_letter_code
_entity_poly.pdbx_strand_id
1 'polypeptide(L)'
;MLARLSPEEFVRRLAQRFPRIEALSDYVTAKEKISLRCKACSHEWQATPDNLLRGVKYGCPKCALAARNEEWKAEIRKWLRKHRPDVKLIGELTTHRGKTLFQCTDEQCLHKWETTFRSLKTAATGCPQCAIRRNAESKRLPEDEFRKWLKENRPFVHLLEYTSQSEPATFRCLNPNHESSFREWTTIPEVIRLQGRGLQGCPDCGWTANGKQFLVSEQEKRQWMEEKKPSIRMGDDYIDTKTPCTFSCLVCEYEWKTSIAVFTNNDAGCPRCSGVARVTEEDFLERLEKVSKGGIKMMGAYHGYGHKTQFQCQLPSCLHIWSIQPVRLTCSSPTGCPSCTPVGFNQGKDAWLYLMARPGEQQIGITNVPVSRLSTHRRDGWTLLELRGPAPGSMVLEVESSLKRWLSSNFDLVEGRRENWSTVDLRVDSLNELASMASISLSTLGGRQKIDF
;
A
#
# COMPACT_ATOMS: atom_id res chain seq x y z
N MET A 1 13.54 38.36 21.03
CA MET A 1 12.30 39.02 20.59
C MET A 1 12.53 39.63 19.22
N LEU A 2 11.84 39.19 18.17
CA LEU A 2 11.86 39.91 16.89
C LEU A 2 10.89 41.09 17.02
N ALA A 3 11.40 42.31 16.84
CA ALA A 3 10.60 43.53 16.92
C ALA A 3 9.34 43.43 16.03
N ARG A 4 8.19 43.81 16.56
CA ARG A 4 6.94 43.92 15.77
C ARG A 4 7.18 44.92 14.64
N LEU A 5 7.10 44.44 13.40
CA LEU A 5 7.22 45.27 12.21
C LEU A 5 6.06 46.28 12.19
N SER A 6 6.33 47.57 11.97
CA SER A 6 5.27 48.56 11.74
C SER A 6 4.70 48.44 10.32
N PRO A 7 3.48 48.95 10.06
CA PRO A 7 2.90 48.94 8.72
C PRO A 7 3.78 49.64 7.67
N GLU A 8 4.36 50.79 8.01
CA GLU A 8 5.28 51.55 7.15
C GLU A 8 6.56 50.75 6.84
N GLU A 9 7.11 50.08 7.86
CA GLU A 9 8.31 49.26 7.70
C GLU A 9 8.03 48.02 6.84
N PHE A 10 6.84 47.44 6.96
CA PHE A 10 6.40 46.34 6.10
C PHE A 10 6.33 46.77 4.64
N VAL A 11 5.66 47.89 4.33
CA VAL A 11 5.53 48.40 2.96
C VAL A 11 6.90 48.74 2.37
N ARG A 12 7.79 49.36 3.16
CA ARG A 12 9.17 49.66 2.75
C ARG A 12 9.94 48.39 2.37
N ARG A 13 9.91 47.35 3.21
CA ARG A 13 10.59 46.07 2.94
C ARG A 13 9.98 45.32 1.77
N LEU A 14 8.65 45.38 1.61
CA LEU A 14 7.95 44.78 0.48
C LEU A 14 8.37 45.45 -0.83
N ALA A 15 8.42 46.78 -0.88
CA ALA A 15 8.84 47.54 -2.06
C ALA A 15 10.33 47.31 -2.39
N GLN A 16 11.19 47.22 -1.38
CA GLN A 16 12.62 46.94 -1.57
C GLN A 16 12.85 45.54 -2.16
N ARG A 17 12.15 44.53 -1.66
CA ARG A 17 12.33 43.14 -2.10
C ARG A 17 11.57 42.81 -3.39
N PHE A 18 10.37 43.37 -3.55
CA PHE A 18 9.50 43.15 -4.70
C PHE A 18 8.89 44.46 -5.22
N PRO A 19 9.65 45.25 -6.00
CA PRO A 19 9.21 46.56 -6.50
C PRO A 19 7.93 46.52 -7.37
N ARG A 20 7.60 45.35 -7.89
CA ARG A 20 6.43 45.12 -8.76
C ARG A 20 5.18 44.71 -8.00
N ILE A 21 5.21 44.66 -6.67
CA ILE A 21 4.09 44.25 -5.82
C ILE A 21 3.58 45.43 -5.02
N GLU A 22 2.27 45.56 -4.98
CA GLU A 22 1.53 46.58 -4.24
C GLU A 22 0.64 45.92 -3.20
N ALA A 23 0.59 46.48 -1.99
CA ALA A 23 -0.37 46.07 -0.97
C ALA A 23 -1.68 46.84 -1.15
N LEU A 24 -2.79 46.11 -1.22
CA LEU A 24 -4.14 46.65 -1.36
C LEU A 24 -4.87 46.78 -0.01
N SER A 25 -4.42 46.05 1.01
CA SER A 25 -4.98 46.09 2.36
C SER A 25 -3.92 46.46 3.39
N ASP A 26 -4.36 47.04 4.51
CA ASP A 26 -3.48 47.45 5.60
C ASP A 26 -2.77 46.26 6.26
N TYR A 27 -1.56 46.51 6.75
CA TYR A 27 -0.80 45.54 7.53
C TYR A 27 -1.23 45.58 8.99
N VAL A 28 -1.73 44.45 9.50
CA VAL A 28 -2.14 44.32 10.91
C VAL A 28 -1.08 43.52 11.68
N THR A 29 -0.79 42.28 11.24
CA THR A 29 0.24 41.43 11.85
C THR A 29 1.01 40.62 10.83
N ALA A 30 2.18 40.09 11.23
CA ALA A 30 3.02 39.27 10.35
C ALA A 30 2.36 37.96 9.88
N LYS A 31 1.38 37.45 10.64
CA LYS A 31 0.68 36.17 10.38
C LYS A 31 -0.69 36.34 9.73
N GLU A 32 -1.21 37.56 9.68
CA GLU A 32 -2.49 37.85 9.06
C GLU A 32 -2.32 38.06 7.56
N LYS A 33 -3.29 37.58 6.77
CA LYS A 33 -3.20 37.66 5.31
C LYS A 33 -3.49 39.09 4.86
N ILE A 34 -2.67 39.58 3.95
CA ILE A 34 -2.88 40.86 3.26
C ILE A 34 -3.19 40.61 1.78
N SER A 35 -4.01 41.47 1.20
CA SER A 35 -4.32 41.48 -0.23
C SER A 35 -3.23 42.24 -0.99
N LEU A 36 -2.72 41.62 -2.05
CA LEU A 36 -1.60 42.11 -2.84
C LEU A 36 -1.95 42.09 -4.32
N ARG A 37 -1.35 43.00 -5.09
CA ARG A 37 -1.47 43.07 -6.54
C ARG A 37 -0.11 43.15 -7.20
N CYS A 38 0.08 42.37 -8.25
CA CYS A 38 1.28 42.44 -9.08
C CYS A 38 1.08 43.47 -10.18
N LYS A 39 1.91 44.52 -10.23
CA LYS A 39 1.87 45.55 -11.27
C LYS A 39 2.22 45.02 -12.67
N ALA A 40 2.91 43.88 -12.76
CA ALA A 40 3.36 43.32 -14.03
C ALA A 40 2.34 42.40 -14.71
N CYS A 41 1.48 41.71 -13.95
CA CYS A 41 0.51 40.75 -14.50
C CYS A 41 -0.92 40.96 -13.99
N SER A 42 -1.14 42.05 -13.23
CA SER A 42 -2.40 42.44 -12.60
C SER A 42 -3.06 41.35 -11.76
N HIS A 43 -2.28 40.35 -11.32
CA HIS A 43 -2.80 39.28 -10.49
C HIS A 43 -2.94 39.74 -9.05
N GLU A 44 -4.11 39.52 -8.48
CA GLU A 44 -4.42 39.76 -7.08
C GLU A 44 -4.40 38.45 -6.30
N TRP A 45 -3.75 38.44 -5.14
CA TRP A 45 -3.70 37.27 -4.26
C TRP A 45 -3.56 37.69 -2.80
N GLN A 46 -3.84 36.74 -1.89
CA GLN A 46 -3.65 36.93 -0.46
C GLN A 46 -2.44 36.12 0.04
N ALA A 47 -1.60 36.74 0.85
CA ALA A 47 -0.45 36.07 1.47
C ALA A 47 -0.11 36.70 2.83
N THR A 48 0.59 35.95 3.68
CA THR A 48 1.06 36.47 4.97
C THR A 48 2.37 37.26 4.79
N PRO A 49 2.52 38.41 5.44
CA PRO A 49 3.74 39.22 5.42
C PRO A 49 5.01 38.44 5.77
N ASP A 50 4.95 37.56 6.79
CA ASP A 50 6.10 36.72 7.21
C ASP A 50 6.58 35.81 6.06
N ASN A 51 5.65 35.18 5.34
CA ASN A 51 5.97 34.27 4.24
C ASN A 51 6.64 35.02 3.07
N LEU A 52 6.10 36.19 2.71
CA LEU A 52 6.63 37.02 1.62
C LEU A 52 8.05 37.50 1.92
N LEU A 53 8.31 37.93 3.16
CA LEU A 53 9.59 38.51 3.54
C LEU A 53 10.68 37.48 3.85
N ARG A 54 10.33 36.24 4.25
CA ARG A 54 11.32 35.21 4.61
C ARG A 54 11.67 34.22 3.50
N GLY A 55 10.73 33.83 2.65
CA GLY A 55 10.89 32.60 1.86
C GLY A 55 10.63 32.65 0.36
N VAL A 56 9.99 33.70 -0.16
CA VAL A 56 9.55 33.70 -1.57
C VAL A 56 10.59 34.35 -2.48
N LYS A 57 10.87 33.71 -3.63
CA LYS A 57 11.83 34.19 -4.65
C LYS A 57 11.23 35.20 -5.63
N TYR A 58 9.99 34.98 -6.09
CA TYR A 58 9.39 35.74 -7.20
C TYR A 58 8.27 36.69 -6.79
N GLY A 59 7.92 36.72 -5.50
CA GLY A 59 6.88 37.59 -4.89
C GLY A 59 5.45 37.29 -5.35
N CYS A 60 5.19 37.34 -6.67
CA CYS A 60 3.91 37.00 -7.30
C CYS A 60 3.91 35.54 -7.80
N PRO A 61 2.93 34.70 -7.39
CA PRO A 61 2.87 33.30 -7.76
C PRO A 61 2.66 33.06 -9.27
N LYS A 62 1.89 33.93 -9.95
CA LYS A 62 1.63 33.82 -11.39
C LYS A 62 2.90 34.09 -12.22
N CYS A 63 3.65 35.13 -11.86
CA CYS A 63 4.94 35.43 -12.51
C CYS A 63 5.99 34.36 -12.23
N ALA A 64 6.02 33.83 -10.99
CA ALA A 64 6.89 32.71 -10.62
C ALA A 64 6.65 31.49 -11.50
N LEU A 65 5.37 31.15 -11.71
CA LEU A 65 4.96 30.02 -12.52
C LEU A 65 5.33 30.22 -14.00
N ALA A 66 5.10 31.42 -14.54
CA ALA A 66 5.46 31.75 -15.92
C ALA A 66 6.98 31.64 -16.16
N ALA A 67 7.80 32.20 -15.25
CA ALA A 67 9.26 32.11 -15.35
C ALA A 67 9.75 30.66 -15.30
N ARG A 68 9.22 29.85 -14.37
CA ARG A 68 9.55 28.42 -14.26
C ARG A 68 9.15 27.64 -15.51
N ASN A 69 8.01 27.96 -16.12
CA ASN A 69 7.55 27.30 -17.34
C ASN A 69 8.46 27.63 -18.53
N GLU A 70 8.95 28.86 -18.65
CA GLU A 70 9.91 29.23 -19.71
C GLU A 70 11.29 28.58 -19.52
N GLU A 71 11.80 28.56 -18.29
CA GLU A 71 13.04 27.82 -17.97
C GLU A 71 12.91 26.34 -18.34
N TRP A 72 11.80 25.71 -17.98
CA TRP A 72 11.50 24.31 -18.31
C TRP A 72 11.39 24.08 -19.83
N LYS A 73 10.73 24.97 -20.58
CA LYS A 73 10.67 24.90 -22.05
C LYS A 73 12.06 24.99 -22.68
N ALA A 74 12.92 25.88 -22.19
CA ALA A 74 14.29 26.02 -22.66
C ALA A 74 15.12 24.76 -22.39
N GLU A 75 14.95 24.15 -21.21
CA GLU A 75 15.61 22.90 -20.84
C GLU A 75 15.20 21.74 -21.76
N ILE A 76 13.91 21.59 -22.06
CA ILE A 76 13.41 20.56 -22.98
C ILE A 76 14.05 20.72 -24.36
N ARG A 77 14.06 21.93 -24.92
CA ARG A 77 14.69 22.19 -26.23
C ARG A 77 16.18 21.87 -26.22
N LYS A 78 16.88 22.14 -25.12
CA LYS A 78 18.30 21.77 -24.97
C LYS A 78 18.48 20.25 -24.88
N TRP A 79 17.62 19.57 -24.12
CA TRP A 79 17.67 18.12 -23.95
C TRP A 79 17.40 17.37 -25.26
N LEU A 80 16.38 17.78 -26.03
CA LEU A 80 16.06 17.19 -27.34
C LEU A 80 17.25 17.29 -28.30
N ARG A 81 17.86 18.47 -28.43
CA ARG A 81 19.05 18.65 -29.28
C ARG A 81 20.22 17.74 -28.88
N LYS A 82 20.41 17.49 -27.59
CA LYS A 82 21.53 16.68 -27.08
C LYS A 82 21.29 15.17 -27.19
N HIS A 83 20.08 14.70 -26.91
CA HIS A 83 19.80 13.27 -26.76
C HIS A 83 18.90 12.67 -27.84
N ARG A 84 18.13 13.51 -28.54
CA ARG A 84 17.11 13.10 -29.53
C ARG A 84 17.05 14.07 -30.72
N PRO A 85 18.15 14.21 -31.50
CA PRO A 85 18.16 15.06 -32.68
C PRO A 85 17.19 14.57 -33.77
N ASP A 86 16.73 13.31 -33.67
CA ASP A 86 15.73 12.67 -34.54
C ASP A 86 14.28 13.20 -34.36
N VAL A 87 14.06 14.07 -33.37
CA VAL A 87 12.74 14.59 -32.99
C VAL A 87 12.74 16.11 -32.86
N LYS A 88 11.82 16.76 -33.57
CA LYS A 88 11.55 18.20 -33.52
C LYS A 88 10.26 18.49 -32.73
N LEU A 89 10.33 19.41 -31.78
CA LEU A 89 9.14 19.93 -31.08
C LEU A 89 8.44 20.99 -31.94
N ILE A 90 7.15 20.81 -32.21
CA ILE A 90 6.32 21.77 -32.98
C ILE A 90 5.22 22.38 -32.12
N GLY A 91 4.62 21.58 -31.24
CA GLY A 91 3.51 22.02 -30.39
C GLY A 91 3.95 22.88 -29.21
N GLU A 92 2.97 23.57 -28.61
CA GLU A 92 3.19 24.32 -27.38
C GLU A 92 3.29 23.39 -26.17
N LEU A 93 4.25 23.68 -25.29
CA LEU A 93 4.43 23.01 -24.02
C LEU A 93 3.63 23.76 -22.94
N THR A 94 2.46 23.24 -22.60
CA THR A 94 1.57 23.86 -21.60
C THR A 94 1.92 23.39 -20.18
N THR A 95 2.04 22.08 -19.95
CA THR A 95 2.32 21.50 -18.64
C THR A 95 3.22 20.27 -18.73
N HIS A 96 3.87 19.89 -17.62
CA HIS A 96 4.75 18.72 -17.55
C HIS A 96 4.07 17.36 -17.82
N ARG A 97 2.74 17.29 -17.74
CA ARG A 97 1.95 16.09 -18.05
C ARG A 97 1.15 16.24 -19.35
N GLY A 98 1.14 17.42 -19.94
CA GLY A 98 0.44 17.69 -21.19
C GLY A 98 1.06 16.91 -22.33
N LYS A 99 0.21 16.42 -23.23
CA LYS A 99 0.65 15.97 -24.55
C LYS A 99 1.02 17.21 -25.37
N THR A 100 2.02 17.07 -26.22
CA THR A 100 2.39 18.08 -27.21
C THR A 100 2.79 17.41 -28.52
N LEU A 101 2.82 18.21 -29.59
CA LEU A 101 3.07 17.74 -30.95
C LEU A 101 4.57 17.73 -31.27
N PHE A 102 5.06 16.57 -31.71
CA PHE A 102 6.43 16.37 -32.17
C PHE A 102 6.43 15.93 -33.64
N GLN A 103 7.57 16.12 -34.32
CA GLN A 103 7.79 15.72 -35.69
C GLN A 103 9.11 14.98 -35.84
N CYS A 104 9.12 13.96 -36.69
CA CYS A 104 10.34 13.25 -37.04
C CYS A 104 11.21 14.09 -37.97
N THR A 105 12.52 14.12 -37.75
CA THR A 105 13.45 14.86 -38.63
C THR A 105 13.92 14.05 -39.83
N ASP A 106 13.58 12.76 -39.91
CA ASP A 106 13.86 11.92 -41.08
C ASP A 106 13.04 12.43 -42.27
N GLU A 107 13.71 12.83 -43.35
CA GLU A 107 13.11 13.35 -44.58
C GLU A 107 12.15 12.35 -45.23
N GLN A 108 12.39 11.05 -45.06
CA GLN A 108 11.54 9.99 -45.60
C GLN A 108 10.31 9.71 -44.71
N CYS A 109 10.21 10.34 -43.55
CA CYS A 109 9.12 10.11 -42.60
C CYS A 109 8.33 11.39 -42.33
N LEU A 110 9.00 12.43 -41.80
CA LEU A 110 8.42 13.73 -41.40
C LEU A 110 7.12 13.64 -40.58
N HIS A 111 6.83 12.47 -40.01
CA HIS A 111 5.58 12.17 -39.34
C HIS A 111 5.43 13.00 -38.08
N LYS A 112 4.22 13.53 -37.87
CA LYS A 112 3.85 14.34 -36.71
C LYS A 112 3.00 13.50 -35.76
N TRP A 113 3.33 13.49 -34.46
CA TRP A 113 2.59 12.74 -33.45
C TRP A 113 2.53 13.46 -32.11
N GLU A 114 1.48 13.15 -31.35
CA GLU A 114 1.31 13.68 -30.00
C GLU A 114 1.84 12.73 -28.95
N THR A 115 2.66 13.23 -28.02
CA THR A 115 3.07 12.46 -26.85
C THR A 115 3.47 13.38 -25.70
N THR A 116 3.80 12.80 -24.55
CA THR A 116 4.34 13.53 -23.40
C THR A 116 5.87 13.53 -23.45
N PHE A 117 6.50 14.62 -23.00
CA PHE A 117 7.96 14.68 -22.89
C PHE A 117 8.53 13.60 -21.97
N ARG A 118 7.79 13.23 -20.90
CA ARG A 118 8.20 12.14 -20.00
C ARG A 118 8.37 10.82 -20.76
N SER A 119 7.42 10.46 -21.62
CA SER A 119 7.50 9.23 -22.41
C SER A 119 8.73 9.20 -23.32
N LEU A 120 9.02 10.32 -24.00
CA LEU A 120 10.23 10.46 -24.83
C LEU A 120 11.53 10.30 -24.04
N LYS A 121 11.54 10.74 -22.78
CA LYS A 121 12.71 10.64 -21.88
C LYS A 121 12.91 9.24 -21.32
N THR A 122 11.84 8.53 -20.93
CA THR A 122 11.95 7.27 -20.17
C THR A 122 11.84 6.02 -21.02
N ALA A 123 11.04 6.02 -22.09
CA ALA A 123 10.70 4.79 -22.81
C ALA A 123 11.54 4.54 -24.07
N ALA A 124 12.57 5.38 -24.34
CA ALA A 124 13.32 5.39 -25.59
C ALA A 124 12.42 5.39 -26.85
N THR A 125 11.19 5.90 -26.74
CA THR A 125 10.21 5.84 -27.81
C THR A 125 10.54 6.86 -28.89
N GLY A 126 10.73 6.33 -30.10
CA GLY A 126 11.03 7.03 -31.34
C GLY A 126 9.81 7.64 -32.02
N CYS A 127 10.01 8.10 -33.24
CA CYS A 127 8.90 8.23 -34.17
C CYS A 127 8.22 6.86 -34.35
N PRO A 128 6.89 6.73 -34.14
CA PRO A 128 6.20 5.45 -34.26
C PRO A 128 6.26 4.88 -35.68
N GLN A 129 6.21 5.71 -36.71
CA GLN A 129 6.32 5.28 -38.11
C GLN A 129 7.69 4.70 -38.43
N CYS A 130 8.78 5.36 -38.00
CA CYS A 130 10.13 4.81 -38.17
C CYS A 130 10.31 3.49 -37.39
N ALA A 131 9.69 3.35 -36.23
CA ALA A 131 9.73 2.10 -35.47
C ALA A 131 9.00 0.96 -36.20
N ILE A 132 7.82 1.24 -36.77
CA ILE A 132 7.08 0.28 -37.60
C ILE A 132 7.91 -0.14 -38.82
N ARG A 133 8.51 0.83 -39.53
CA ARG A 133 9.34 0.56 -40.72
C ARG A 133 10.54 -0.33 -40.37
N ARG A 134 11.31 0.00 -39.32
CA ARG A 134 12.44 -0.83 -38.86
C ARG A 134 12.00 -2.23 -38.43
N ASN A 135 10.86 -2.34 -37.75
CA ASN A 135 10.32 -3.63 -37.38
C ASN A 135 9.93 -4.45 -38.62
N ALA A 136 9.27 -3.85 -39.60
CA ALA A 136 8.92 -4.50 -40.86
C ALA A 136 10.16 -4.95 -41.64
N GLU A 137 11.21 -4.12 -41.70
CA GLU A 137 12.49 -4.46 -42.33
C GLU A 137 13.20 -5.60 -41.60
N SER A 138 13.24 -5.57 -40.27
CA SER A 138 13.83 -6.66 -39.46
C SER A 138 13.10 -8.01 -39.58
N LYS A 139 11.86 -7.97 -40.07
CA LYS A 139 11.00 -9.14 -40.33
C LYS A 139 11.13 -9.67 -41.77
N ARG A 140 11.80 -8.96 -42.68
CA ARG A 140 12.03 -9.47 -44.05
C ARG A 140 13.22 -10.43 -44.05
N LEU A 141 12.95 -11.71 -43.84
CA LEU A 141 13.92 -12.77 -44.12
C LEU A 141 13.72 -13.24 -45.58
N PRO A 142 14.76 -13.29 -46.42
CA PRO A 142 14.68 -13.90 -47.75
C PRO A 142 14.23 -15.37 -47.68
N GLU A 143 13.56 -15.86 -48.73
CA GLU A 143 13.05 -17.24 -48.78
C GLU A 143 14.15 -18.28 -48.56
N ASP A 144 15.32 -18.09 -49.16
CA ASP A 144 16.46 -19.01 -49.05
C ASP A 144 16.96 -19.14 -47.61
N GLU A 145 17.08 -18.02 -46.90
CA GLU A 145 17.45 -18.00 -45.50
C GLU A 145 16.36 -18.65 -44.62
N PHE A 146 15.09 -18.46 -44.97
CA PHE A 146 13.98 -19.11 -44.26
C PHE A 146 13.98 -20.63 -44.47
N ARG A 147 14.21 -21.09 -45.69
CA ARG A 147 14.35 -22.51 -46.03
C ARG A 147 15.53 -23.14 -45.31
N LYS A 148 16.67 -22.44 -45.22
CA LYS A 148 17.83 -22.89 -44.45
C LYS A 148 17.49 -23.03 -42.96
N TRP A 149 16.86 -22.02 -42.38
CA TRP A 149 16.44 -22.05 -40.97
C TRP A 149 15.47 -23.21 -40.69
N LEU A 150 14.49 -23.47 -41.58
CA LEU A 150 13.57 -24.60 -41.45
C LEU A 150 14.31 -25.95 -41.44
N LYS A 151 15.30 -26.15 -42.31
CA LYS A 151 16.09 -27.39 -42.32
C LYS A 151 16.83 -27.60 -41.01
N GLU A 152 17.42 -26.54 -40.46
CA GLU A 152 18.23 -26.61 -39.22
C GLU A 152 17.36 -26.76 -37.96
N ASN A 153 16.22 -26.07 -37.89
CA ASN A 153 15.44 -25.96 -36.65
C ASN A 153 14.13 -26.77 -36.67
N ARG A 154 13.60 -27.11 -37.85
CA ARG A 154 12.28 -27.74 -38.07
C ARG A 154 12.30 -28.71 -39.27
N PRO A 155 13.12 -29.77 -39.25
CA PRO A 155 13.37 -30.62 -40.43
C PRO A 155 12.13 -31.31 -41.00
N PHE A 156 11.08 -31.51 -40.19
CA PHE A 156 9.82 -32.13 -40.61
C PHE A 156 8.78 -31.15 -41.16
N VAL A 157 9.10 -29.85 -41.26
CA VAL A 157 8.22 -28.82 -41.83
C VAL A 157 8.80 -28.36 -43.16
N HIS A 158 8.08 -28.65 -44.24
CA HIS A 158 8.48 -28.28 -45.59
C HIS A 158 7.68 -27.08 -46.08
N LEU A 159 8.35 -26.08 -46.63
CA LEU A 159 7.73 -24.88 -47.19
C LEU A 159 7.39 -25.09 -48.66
N LEU A 160 6.11 -24.97 -49.02
CA LEU A 160 5.62 -25.10 -50.39
C LEU A 160 5.59 -23.73 -51.09
N GLU A 161 4.82 -22.80 -50.55
CA GLU A 161 4.64 -21.46 -51.12
C GLU A 161 5.08 -20.40 -50.11
N TYR A 162 5.87 -19.43 -50.57
CA TYR A 162 6.40 -18.36 -49.74
C TYR A 162 6.31 -17.02 -50.46
N THR A 163 5.65 -16.06 -49.84
CA THR A 163 5.58 -14.69 -50.35
C THR A 163 6.38 -13.75 -49.46
N SER A 164 6.12 -13.78 -48.14
CA SER A 164 6.89 -13.03 -47.15
C SER A 164 6.72 -13.64 -45.75
N GLN A 165 7.46 -13.16 -44.75
CA GLN A 165 7.30 -13.64 -43.37
C GLN A 165 5.97 -13.25 -42.71
N SER A 166 5.26 -12.25 -43.23
CA SER A 166 4.04 -11.71 -42.62
C SER A 166 2.78 -12.06 -43.42
N GLU A 167 2.94 -12.65 -44.60
CA GLU A 167 1.84 -13.19 -45.41
C GLU A 167 1.64 -14.69 -45.14
N PRO A 168 0.44 -15.23 -45.35
CA PRO A 168 0.20 -16.67 -45.26
C PRO A 168 1.08 -17.44 -46.27
N ALA A 169 1.75 -18.46 -45.78
CA ALA A 169 2.57 -19.40 -46.53
C ALA A 169 2.03 -20.82 -46.32
N THR A 170 2.16 -21.66 -47.33
CA THR A 170 1.68 -23.05 -47.28
C THR A 170 2.83 -23.98 -46.92
N PHE A 171 2.59 -24.85 -45.95
CA PHE A 171 3.56 -25.79 -45.40
C PHE A 171 3.04 -27.22 -45.49
N ARG A 172 3.96 -28.19 -45.54
CA ARG A 172 3.69 -29.63 -45.55
C ARG A 172 4.44 -30.34 -44.41
N CYS A 173 3.75 -31.29 -43.78
CA CYS A 173 4.28 -32.11 -42.70
C CYS A 173 4.98 -33.35 -43.27
N LEU A 174 6.26 -33.49 -42.96
CA LEU A 174 7.08 -34.65 -43.31
C LEU A 174 7.31 -35.58 -42.11
N ASN A 175 6.54 -35.43 -41.02
CA ASN A 175 6.65 -36.33 -39.88
C ASN A 175 6.22 -37.75 -40.29
N PRO A 176 7.08 -38.77 -40.11
CA PRO A 176 6.73 -40.16 -40.43
C PRO A 176 5.58 -40.70 -39.56
N ASN A 177 5.40 -40.19 -38.34
CA ASN A 177 4.35 -40.59 -37.41
C ASN A 177 3.04 -39.78 -37.57
N HIS A 178 2.85 -39.11 -38.70
CA HIS A 178 1.64 -38.31 -38.96
C HIS A 178 0.49 -39.23 -39.39
N GLU A 179 -0.55 -39.32 -38.55
CA GLU A 179 -1.69 -40.24 -38.73
C GLU A 179 -2.83 -39.67 -39.61
N SER A 180 -2.94 -38.35 -39.72
CA SER A 180 -4.00 -37.66 -40.47
C SER A 180 -3.76 -37.67 -41.99
N SER A 181 -4.84 -37.66 -42.78
CA SER A 181 -4.77 -37.49 -44.24
C SER A 181 -4.39 -36.07 -44.65
N PHE A 182 -4.58 -35.07 -43.79
CA PHE A 182 -4.26 -33.67 -44.04
C PHE A 182 -2.83 -33.37 -43.58
N ARG A 183 -1.90 -33.24 -44.54
CA ARG A 183 -0.49 -32.95 -44.25
C ARG A 183 -0.10 -31.51 -44.54
N GLU A 184 -0.99 -30.73 -45.14
CA GLU A 184 -0.72 -29.36 -45.58
C GLU A 184 -1.52 -28.37 -44.74
N TRP A 185 -0.89 -27.25 -44.38
CA TRP A 185 -1.55 -26.16 -43.67
C TRP A 185 -0.97 -24.82 -44.07
N THR A 186 -1.77 -23.78 -43.93
CA THR A 186 -1.37 -22.41 -44.22
C THR A 186 -1.22 -21.64 -42.92
N THR A 187 -0.09 -20.96 -42.74
CA THR A 187 0.13 -20.05 -41.61
C THR A 187 1.16 -18.99 -41.97
N ILE A 188 1.37 -18.02 -41.10
CA ILE A 188 2.34 -16.95 -41.32
C ILE A 188 3.74 -17.45 -40.89
N PRO A 189 4.80 -17.36 -41.72
CA PRO A 189 6.14 -17.83 -41.37
C PRO A 189 6.72 -17.25 -40.08
N GLU A 190 6.38 -15.99 -39.76
CA GLU A 190 6.75 -15.35 -38.49
C GLU A 190 6.27 -16.15 -37.28
N VAL A 191 5.08 -16.76 -37.34
CA VAL A 191 4.52 -17.59 -36.26
C VAL A 191 5.35 -18.86 -36.05
N ILE A 192 5.87 -19.45 -37.13
CA ILE A 192 6.74 -20.63 -37.07
C ILE A 192 8.10 -20.29 -36.43
N ARG A 193 8.60 -19.06 -36.62
CA ARG A 193 9.91 -18.59 -36.12
C ARG A 193 9.87 -18.02 -34.69
N LEU A 194 8.84 -17.25 -34.33
CA LEU A 194 8.87 -16.37 -33.16
C LEU A 194 8.27 -16.92 -31.86
N GLN A 195 7.66 -18.11 -31.84
CA GLN A 195 6.94 -18.55 -30.64
C GLN A 195 7.59 -19.74 -29.93
N GLY A 196 8.40 -19.44 -28.91
CA GLY A 196 8.78 -20.36 -27.84
C GLY A 196 7.63 -20.71 -26.89
N ARG A 197 6.37 -20.70 -27.36
CA ARG A 197 5.15 -21.02 -26.61
C ARG A 197 4.25 -21.96 -27.41
N GLY A 198 4.71 -23.20 -27.58
CA GLY A 198 3.83 -24.37 -27.75
C GLY A 198 3.09 -24.56 -29.08
N LEU A 199 2.91 -23.58 -29.96
CA LEU A 199 2.28 -23.85 -31.26
C LEU A 199 3.29 -24.52 -32.20
N GLN A 200 3.32 -25.84 -32.13
CA GLN A 200 4.24 -26.70 -32.84
C GLN A 200 3.79 -26.88 -34.30
N GLY A 201 4.69 -26.66 -35.25
CA GLY A 201 4.65 -27.12 -36.65
C GLY A 201 3.28 -27.40 -37.28
N CYS A 202 3.14 -28.59 -37.86
CA CYS A 202 1.90 -29.06 -38.46
C CYS A 202 0.77 -29.06 -37.41
N PRO A 203 -0.43 -28.54 -37.71
CA PRO A 203 -1.56 -28.57 -36.78
C PRO A 203 -1.81 -29.96 -36.18
N ASP A 204 -1.75 -31.04 -36.97
CA ASP A 204 -2.03 -32.37 -36.45
C ASP A 204 -0.87 -32.95 -35.60
N CYS A 205 0.37 -32.80 -36.06
CA CYS A 205 1.55 -33.27 -35.31
C CYS A 205 1.94 -32.38 -34.12
N GLY A 206 1.53 -31.12 -34.17
CA GLY A 206 1.85 -30.12 -33.17
C GLY A 206 0.77 -29.94 -32.13
N TRP A 207 -0.48 -30.25 -32.46
CA TRP A 207 -1.53 -30.39 -31.44
C TRP A 207 -1.31 -31.65 -30.62
N THR A 208 -0.73 -32.70 -31.19
CA THR A 208 -0.37 -33.92 -30.44
C THR A 208 0.81 -33.73 -29.47
N ALA A 209 1.74 -32.80 -29.72
CA ALA A 209 2.79 -32.48 -28.77
C ALA A 209 2.53 -31.22 -27.90
N ASN A 210 1.40 -30.52 -28.09
CA ASN A 210 0.84 -29.57 -27.11
C ASN A 210 -0.28 -30.19 -26.25
N GLY A 211 -0.97 -31.22 -26.76
CA GLY A 211 -1.85 -32.12 -26.01
C GLY A 211 -1.08 -33.12 -25.14
N LYS A 212 0.24 -33.25 -25.37
CA LYS A 212 1.22 -33.77 -24.41
C LYS A 212 1.94 -32.62 -23.70
N GLN A 213 1.22 -31.75 -23.01
CA GLN A 213 1.83 -31.17 -21.80
C GLN A 213 2.08 -32.33 -20.84
N PHE A 214 3.30 -32.87 -20.87
CA PHE A 214 3.83 -33.76 -19.85
C PHE A 214 2.97 -34.99 -19.52
N LEU A 215 3.06 -36.04 -20.32
CA LEU A 215 3.24 -37.37 -19.71
C LEU A 215 4.73 -37.51 -19.39
N VAL A 216 5.21 -36.67 -18.46
CA VAL A 216 6.15 -37.23 -17.49
C VAL A 216 5.22 -38.03 -16.62
N SER A 217 5.34 -39.36 -16.69
CA SER A 217 4.46 -40.25 -15.96
C SER A 217 4.41 -39.82 -14.50
N GLU A 218 3.29 -40.08 -13.81
CA GLU A 218 3.18 -39.82 -12.37
C GLU A 218 4.42 -40.38 -11.62
N GLN A 219 4.93 -41.53 -12.07
CA GLN A 219 6.14 -42.17 -11.56
C GLN A 219 7.39 -41.30 -11.70
N GLU A 220 7.63 -40.68 -12.86
CA GLU A 220 8.78 -39.81 -13.07
C GLU A 220 8.68 -38.49 -12.25
N LYS A 221 7.46 -37.98 -12.02
CA LYS A 221 7.26 -36.82 -11.11
C LYS A 221 7.50 -37.19 -9.65
N ARG A 222 7.07 -38.38 -9.23
CA ARG A 222 7.36 -38.95 -7.90
C ARG A 222 8.86 -39.15 -7.71
N GLN A 223 9.52 -39.77 -8.67
CA GLN A 223 10.97 -39.98 -8.64
C GLN A 223 11.73 -38.65 -8.57
N TRP A 224 11.34 -37.64 -9.37
CA TRP A 224 11.94 -36.31 -9.28
C TRP A 224 11.76 -35.67 -7.90
N MET A 225 10.58 -35.81 -7.28
CA MET A 225 10.32 -35.31 -5.93
C MET A 225 11.20 -36.02 -4.90
N GLU A 226 11.34 -37.35 -4.98
CA GLU A 226 12.20 -38.14 -4.10
C GLU A 226 13.69 -37.74 -4.24
N GLU A 227 14.16 -37.52 -5.48
CA GLU A 227 15.54 -37.14 -5.76
C GLU A 227 15.87 -35.70 -5.37
N LYS A 228 14.96 -34.74 -5.62
CA LYS A 228 15.21 -33.30 -5.43
C LYS A 228 14.71 -32.75 -4.10
N LYS A 229 13.66 -33.35 -3.53
CA LYS A 229 13.00 -32.92 -2.30
C LYS A 229 12.78 -34.13 -1.37
N PRO A 230 13.85 -34.86 -0.98
CA PRO A 230 13.74 -36.09 -0.20
C PRO A 230 13.05 -35.92 1.17
N SER A 231 12.96 -34.69 1.68
CA SER A 231 12.25 -34.35 2.91
C SER A 231 10.74 -34.11 2.75
N ILE A 232 10.21 -34.29 1.53
CA ILE A 232 8.80 -34.04 1.20
C ILE A 232 8.24 -35.25 0.43
N ARG A 233 7.16 -35.83 0.97
CA ARG A 233 6.39 -36.90 0.33
C ARG A 233 5.22 -36.29 -0.44
N MET A 234 5.02 -36.75 -1.67
CA MET A 234 3.85 -36.41 -2.48
C MET A 234 2.74 -37.44 -2.24
N GLY A 235 1.52 -36.98 -2.03
CA GLY A 235 0.32 -37.79 -1.83
C GLY A 235 -0.23 -38.38 -3.12
N ASP A 236 -1.24 -39.24 -2.99
CA ASP A 236 -1.80 -40.03 -4.10
C ASP A 236 -2.93 -39.35 -4.86
N ASP A 237 -3.26 -38.11 -4.50
CA ASP A 237 -4.28 -37.27 -5.14
C ASP A 237 -3.74 -36.43 -6.30
N TYR A 238 -2.64 -36.86 -6.93
CA TYR A 238 -2.06 -36.18 -8.09
C TYR A 238 -2.89 -36.42 -9.36
N ILE A 239 -3.28 -35.34 -10.04
CA ILE A 239 -4.02 -35.39 -11.31
C ILE A 239 -3.16 -34.84 -12.44
N ASP A 240 -2.67 -33.62 -12.27
CA ASP A 240 -1.84 -32.92 -13.27
C ASP A 240 -0.91 -31.90 -12.59
N THR A 241 -0.07 -31.22 -13.39
CA THR A 241 0.95 -30.32 -12.86
C THR A 241 0.43 -29.05 -12.17
N LYS A 242 -0.80 -28.63 -12.48
CA LYS A 242 -1.40 -27.36 -12.06
C LYS A 242 -2.47 -27.57 -10.99
N THR A 243 -3.12 -28.72 -10.97
CA THR A 243 -4.12 -29.09 -9.97
C THR A 243 -3.44 -29.31 -8.60
N PRO A 244 -3.94 -28.71 -7.50
CA PRO A 244 -3.37 -28.93 -6.18
C PRO A 244 -3.50 -30.40 -5.72
N CYS A 245 -2.40 -30.98 -5.26
CA CYS A 245 -2.34 -32.28 -4.59
C CYS A 245 -1.74 -32.15 -3.18
N THR A 246 -1.81 -33.21 -2.40
CA THR A 246 -1.36 -33.28 -1.02
C THR A 246 0.13 -33.54 -0.94
N PHE A 247 0.84 -32.85 -0.04
CA PHE A 247 2.25 -33.08 0.28
C PHE A 247 2.42 -33.15 1.79
N SER A 248 3.31 -34.02 2.26
CA SER A 248 3.67 -34.15 3.67
C SER A 248 5.18 -33.98 3.87
N CYS A 249 5.58 -33.23 4.89
CA CYS A 249 6.98 -33.04 5.22
C CYS A 249 7.45 -34.16 6.14
N LEU A 250 8.50 -34.89 5.75
CA LEU A 250 9.07 -35.97 6.57
C LEU A 250 9.89 -35.46 7.77
N VAL A 251 10.17 -34.16 7.84
CA VAL A 251 10.95 -33.54 8.94
C VAL A 251 10.04 -33.01 10.05
N CYS A 252 8.91 -32.39 9.70
CA CYS A 252 8.01 -31.75 10.67
C CYS A 252 6.57 -32.27 10.63
N GLU A 253 6.33 -33.34 9.88
CA GLU A 253 5.04 -34.04 9.70
C GLU A 253 3.89 -33.16 9.22
N TYR A 254 4.20 -31.95 8.74
CA TYR A 254 3.19 -31.01 8.25
C TYR A 254 2.64 -31.44 6.90
N GLU A 255 1.31 -31.46 6.77
CA GLU A 255 0.61 -31.75 5.52
C GLU A 255 0.01 -30.47 4.91
N TRP A 256 0.16 -30.29 3.60
CA TRP A 256 -0.42 -29.15 2.88
C TRP A 256 -0.82 -29.49 1.45
N LYS A 257 -1.71 -28.68 0.87
CA LYS A 257 -2.12 -28.79 -0.53
C LYS A 257 -1.54 -27.66 -1.38
N THR A 258 -0.89 -28.03 -2.47
CA THR A 258 -0.39 -27.08 -3.49
C THR A 258 -0.20 -27.82 -4.82
N SER A 259 0.12 -27.14 -5.92
CA SER A 259 0.42 -27.81 -7.19
C SER A 259 1.91 -28.13 -7.32
N ILE A 260 2.24 -29.22 -8.01
CA ILE A 260 3.64 -29.64 -8.22
C ILE A 260 4.44 -28.58 -9.02
N ALA A 261 3.77 -27.79 -9.86
CA ALA A 261 4.39 -26.69 -10.60
C ALA A 261 5.08 -25.65 -9.67
N VAL A 262 4.62 -25.51 -8.43
CA VAL A 262 5.23 -24.59 -7.46
C VAL A 262 6.64 -25.04 -7.08
N PHE A 263 6.89 -26.34 -6.98
CA PHE A 263 8.21 -26.89 -6.69
C PHE A 263 9.15 -26.73 -7.88
N THR A 264 8.66 -26.94 -9.10
CA THR A 264 9.48 -26.82 -10.32
C THR A 264 9.81 -25.38 -10.67
N ASN A 265 8.90 -24.43 -10.42
CA ASN A 265 9.07 -23.04 -10.85
C ASN A 265 9.75 -22.16 -9.80
N ASN A 266 9.50 -22.41 -8.51
CA ASN A 266 9.90 -21.50 -7.43
C ASN A 266 10.83 -22.16 -6.39
N ASP A 267 11.34 -23.37 -6.69
CA ASP A 267 12.17 -24.18 -5.79
C ASP A 267 11.58 -24.32 -4.36
N ALA A 268 10.25 -24.40 -4.27
CA ALA A 268 9.54 -24.38 -3.00
C ALA A 268 9.90 -25.59 -2.10
N GLY A 269 9.73 -25.39 -0.79
CA GLY A 269 9.93 -26.42 0.24
C GLY A 269 8.75 -26.48 1.20
N CYS A 270 8.92 -27.15 2.34
CA CYS A 270 7.88 -27.20 3.35
C CYS A 270 7.58 -25.78 3.88
N PRO A 271 6.31 -25.32 3.80
CA PRO A 271 5.95 -23.99 4.26
C PRO A 271 6.10 -23.85 5.78
N ARG A 272 5.97 -24.93 6.56
CA ARG A 272 6.16 -24.88 8.03
C ARG A 272 7.62 -24.73 8.41
N CYS A 273 8.52 -25.50 7.78
CA CYS A 273 9.98 -25.37 7.97
C CYS A 273 10.51 -24.01 7.52
N SER A 274 9.95 -23.42 6.46
CA SER A 274 10.32 -22.09 5.98
C SER A 274 9.62 -20.94 6.72
N GLY A 275 8.73 -21.24 7.68
CA GLY A 275 7.99 -20.24 8.46
C GLY A 275 6.90 -19.48 7.68
N VAL A 276 6.52 -19.96 6.49
CA VAL A 276 5.52 -19.36 5.60
C VAL A 276 4.16 -20.09 5.66
N ALA A 277 4.06 -21.19 6.42
CA ALA A 277 2.82 -21.95 6.58
C ALA A 277 1.67 -21.05 7.04
N ARG A 278 0.49 -21.27 6.43
CA ARG A 278 -0.75 -20.72 6.93
C ARG A 278 -0.97 -21.32 8.32
N VAL A 279 -0.93 -20.48 9.33
CA VAL A 279 -1.21 -20.88 10.69
C VAL A 279 -2.69 -21.20 10.79
N THR A 280 -2.99 -22.43 11.20
CA THR A 280 -4.34 -22.89 11.45
C THR A 280 -4.87 -22.30 12.75
N GLU A 281 -6.16 -22.50 13.02
CA GLU A 281 -6.75 -22.08 14.29
C GLU A 281 -6.06 -22.77 15.47
N GLU A 282 -5.78 -24.07 15.35
CA GLU A 282 -5.11 -24.89 16.37
C GLU A 282 -3.68 -24.40 16.64
N ASP A 283 -2.89 -24.19 15.57
CA ASP A 283 -1.52 -23.66 15.67
C ASP A 283 -1.51 -22.27 16.35
N PHE A 284 -2.52 -21.43 16.05
CA PHE A 284 -2.65 -20.13 16.70
C PHE A 284 -3.02 -20.26 18.17
N LEU A 285 -4.00 -21.11 18.52
CA LEU A 285 -4.44 -21.33 19.89
C LEU A 285 -3.30 -21.86 20.76
N GLU A 286 -2.49 -22.79 20.25
CA GLU A 286 -1.32 -23.31 20.95
C GLU A 286 -0.29 -22.19 21.25
N ARG A 287 -0.04 -21.30 20.28
CA ARG A 287 0.84 -20.13 20.46
C ARG A 287 0.26 -19.12 21.43
N LEU A 288 -1.05 -18.87 21.35
CA LEU A 288 -1.75 -17.94 22.23
C LEU A 288 -1.68 -18.44 23.68
N GLU A 289 -1.83 -19.74 23.90
CA GLU A 289 -1.71 -20.36 25.23
C GLU A 289 -0.30 -20.18 25.79
N LYS A 290 0.75 -20.44 24.99
CA LYS A 290 2.15 -20.24 25.39
C LYS A 290 2.48 -18.78 25.74
N VAL A 291 1.95 -17.82 24.98
CA VAL A 291 2.23 -16.39 25.18
C VAL A 291 1.39 -15.79 26.30
N SER A 292 0.09 -16.10 26.35
CA SER A 292 -0.84 -15.51 27.31
C SER A 292 -0.98 -16.28 28.62
N LYS A 293 -0.48 -17.52 28.69
CA LYS A 293 -0.58 -18.43 29.84
C LYS A 293 -2.03 -18.58 30.32
N GLY A 294 -2.95 -18.81 29.39
CA GLY A 294 -4.39 -18.91 29.64
C GLY A 294 -5.10 -17.58 29.94
N GLY A 295 -4.41 -16.45 29.89
CA GLY A 295 -4.99 -15.13 30.21
C GLY A 295 -5.90 -14.53 29.14
N ILE A 296 -6.01 -15.15 27.96
CA ILE A 296 -6.79 -14.66 26.82
C ILE A 296 -7.51 -15.83 26.13
N LYS A 297 -8.82 -15.68 25.90
CA LYS A 297 -9.69 -16.66 25.22
C LYS A 297 -10.21 -16.11 23.89
N MET A 298 -10.26 -16.94 22.85
CA MET A 298 -10.89 -16.57 21.57
C MET A 298 -12.42 -16.75 21.67
N MET A 299 -13.18 -15.77 21.15
CA MET A 299 -14.66 -15.78 21.19
C MET A 299 -15.32 -15.76 19.81
N GLY A 300 -14.58 -15.42 18.75
CA GLY A 300 -15.09 -15.36 17.38
C GLY A 300 -14.41 -16.34 16.44
N ALA A 301 -14.95 -16.51 15.24
CA ALA A 301 -14.39 -17.40 14.22
C ALA A 301 -12.99 -16.96 13.76
N TYR A 302 -12.09 -17.93 13.55
CA TYR A 302 -10.76 -17.69 13.04
C TYR A 302 -10.76 -17.64 11.51
N HIS A 303 -10.37 -16.49 10.95
CA HIS A 303 -10.27 -16.29 9.50
C HIS A 303 -8.82 -16.04 9.05
N GLY A 304 -7.83 -16.47 9.86
CA GLY A 304 -6.41 -16.28 9.60
C GLY A 304 -5.81 -15.04 10.29
N TYR A 305 -4.48 -14.99 10.32
CA TYR A 305 -3.70 -14.00 11.07
C TYR A 305 -3.95 -12.53 10.72
N GLY A 306 -4.33 -12.24 9.47
CA GLY A 306 -4.54 -10.88 8.96
C GLY A 306 -5.94 -10.31 9.22
N HIS A 307 -6.89 -11.14 9.63
CA HIS A 307 -8.28 -10.74 9.84
C HIS A 307 -8.53 -10.52 11.34
N LYS A 308 -9.42 -9.58 11.69
CA LYS A 308 -9.74 -9.31 13.09
C LYS A 308 -10.66 -10.41 13.64
N THR A 309 -10.33 -10.92 14.82
CA THR A 309 -11.15 -11.87 15.59
C THR A 309 -11.42 -11.30 16.98
N GLN A 310 -12.50 -11.72 17.64
CA GLN A 310 -12.84 -11.31 19.01
C GLN A 310 -12.14 -12.18 20.04
N PHE A 311 -11.60 -11.55 21.08
CA PHE A 311 -10.91 -12.19 22.21
C PHE A 311 -11.40 -11.63 23.54
N GLN A 312 -11.34 -12.42 24.60
CA GLN A 312 -11.74 -12.08 25.96
C GLN A 312 -10.58 -12.30 26.94
N CYS A 313 -10.30 -11.34 27.80
CA CYS A 313 -9.34 -11.48 28.89
C CYS A 313 -9.91 -12.44 29.94
N GLN A 314 -9.15 -13.42 30.40
CA GLN A 314 -9.58 -14.39 31.42
C GLN A 314 -9.21 -13.98 32.84
N LEU A 315 -8.57 -12.81 33.02
CA LEU A 315 -8.36 -12.27 34.36
C LEU A 315 -9.71 -11.95 35.00
N PRO A 316 -10.04 -12.50 36.19
CA PRO A 316 -11.31 -12.23 36.87
C PRO A 316 -11.56 -10.74 37.15
N SER A 317 -10.48 -9.96 37.26
CA SER A 317 -10.50 -8.51 37.46
C SER A 317 -10.69 -7.69 36.18
N CYS A 318 -10.71 -8.30 34.99
CA CYS A 318 -10.78 -7.59 33.71
C CYS A 318 -11.93 -8.04 32.81
N LEU A 319 -11.99 -9.33 32.44
CA LEU A 319 -13.00 -9.91 31.53
C LEU A 319 -13.25 -9.18 30.20
N HIS A 320 -12.36 -8.26 29.82
CA HIS A 320 -12.54 -7.37 28.68
C HIS A 320 -12.59 -8.13 27.36
N ILE A 321 -13.54 -7.79 26.50
CA ILE A 321 -13.66 -8.32 25.14
C ILE A 321 -13.19 -7.28 24.13
N TRP A 322 -12.31 -7.66 23.20
CA TRP A 322 -11.80 -6.78 22.14
C TRP A 322 -11.54 -7.51 20.83
N SER A 323 -11.60 -6.75 19.72
CA SER A 323 -11.30 -7.25 18.38
C SER A 323 -9.90 -6.83 17.94
N ILE A 324 -9.06 -7.81 17.58
CA ILE A 324 -7.69 -7.58 17.10
C ILE A 324 -7.30 -8.65 16.08
N GLN A 325 -6.28 -8.37 15.27
CA GLN A 325 -5.67 -9.39 14.42
C GLN A 325 -4.92 -10.42 15.29
N PRO A 326 -5.14 -11.75 15.13
CA PRO A 326 -4.49 -12.79 15.93
C PRO A 326 -2.95 -12.69 15.93
N VAL A 327 -2.36 -12.14 14.86
CA VAL A 327 -0.89 -12.03 14.74
C VAL A 327 -0.30 -11.10 15.80
N ARG A 328 -1.05 -10.09 16.23
CA ARG A 328 -0.62 -9.14 17.26
C ARG A 328 -0.56 -9.74 18.66
N LEU A 329 -1.28 -10.82 18.91
CA LEU A 329 -1.29 -11.52 20.20
C LEU A 329 -0.13 -12.52 20.34
N THR A 330 0.49 -12.92 19.23
CA THR A 330 1.49 -14.00 19.19
C THR A 330 2.79 -13.60 18.47
N CYS A 331 2.97 -12.33 18.11
CA CYS A 331 4.22 -11.83 17.55
C CYS A 331 5.33 -11.76 18.62
N SER A 332 6.55 -11.44 18.19
CA SER A 332 7.73 -11.31 19.07
C SER A 332 7.58 -10.26 20.18
N SER A 333 6.66 -9.31 20.02
CA SER A 333 6.28 -8.33 21.06
C SER A 333 4.76 -8.30 21.16
N PRO A 334 4.16 -9.31 21.81
CA PRO A 334 2.72 -9.54 21.79
C PRO A 334 1.98 -8.44 22.55
N THR A 335 0.87 -7.99 21.98
CA THR A 335 -0.02 -7.00 22.62
C THR A 335 -0.98 -7.73 23.54
N GLY A 336 -1.06 -7.33 24.80
CA GLY A 336 -1.98 -7.89 25.79
C GLY A 336 -3.39 -7.30 25.71
N CYS A 337 -4.19 -7.58 26.74
CA CYS A 337 -5.50 -6.95 26.89
C CYS A 337 -5.35 -5.42 27.00
N PRO A 338 -6.00 -4.62 26.15
CA PRO A 338 -5.88 -3.17 26.17
C PRO A 338 -6.40 -2.53 27.47
N SER A 339 -7.31 -3.20 28.19
CA SER A 339 -7.77 -2.75 29.51
C SER A 339 -6.79 -3.05 30.64
N CYS A 340 -5.99 -4.11 30.54
CA CYS A 340 -4.93 -4.41 31.52
C CYS A 340 -3.66 -3.58 31.29
N THR A 341 -3.42 -3.19 30.04
CA THR A 341 -2.28 -2.36 29.64
C THR A 341 -2.78 -1.27 28.68
N PRO A 342 -3.20 -0.10 29.20
CA PRO A 342 -3.66 0.99 28.35
C PRO A 342 -2.50 1.49 27.49
N VAL A 343 -2.61 1.32 26.16
CA VAL A 343 -1.59 1.75 25.21
C VAL A 343 -1.40 3.27 25.32
N GLY A 344 -0.19 3.71 25.66
CA GLY A 344 0.16 5.13 25.83
C GLY A 344 0.05 5.67 27.27
N PHE A 345 -0.44 4.86 28.23
CA PHE A 345 -0.37 5.17 29.65
C PHE A 345 0.84 4.48 30.30
N ASN A 346 1.66 5.23 31.01
CA ASN A 346 2.84 4.75 31.71
C ASN A 346 2.58 4.72 33.22
N GLN A 347 2.52 3.52 33.79
CA GLN A 347 2.29 3.30 35.22
C GLN A 347 3.44 3.82 36.11
N GLY A 348 4.65 3.93 35.55
CA GLY A 348 5.83 4.44 36.25
C GLY A 348 5.98 5.97 36.24
N LYS A 349 5.00 6.70 35.70
CA LYS A 349 4.97 8.17 35.69
C LYS A 349 3.75 8.68 36.45
N ASP A 350 3.80 9.95 36.85
CA ASP A 350 2.65 10.63 37.44
C ASP A 350 1.46 10.59 36.48
N ALA A 351 0.29 10.38 37.06
CA ALA A 351 -0.96 10.22 36.36
C ALA A 351 -2.09 10.98 37.07
N TRP A 352 -3.16 11.20 36.32
CA TRP A 352 -4.38 11.85 36.77
C TRP A 352 -5.60 11.01 36.42
N LEU A 353 -6.56 10.99 37.33
CA LEU A 353 -7.91 10.45 37.16
C LEU A 353 -8.87 11.60 36.84
N TYR A 354 -9.67 11.47 35.80
CA TYR A 354 -10.66 12.48 35.41
C TYR A 354 -12.07 11.91 35.35
N LEU A 355 -13.05 12.78 35.63
CA LEU A 355 -14.48 12.58 35.42
C LEU A 355 -14.99 13.60 34.42
N MET A 356 -15.67 13.15 33.36
CA MET A 356 -16.23 14.02 32.33
C MET A 356 -17.69 13.68 32.03
N ALA A 357 -18.44 14.68 31.57
CA ALA A 357 -19.85 14.56 31.19
C ALA A 357 -20.12 15.18 29.82
N ARG A 358 -21.13 14.65 29.13
CA ARG A 358 -21.76 15.26 27.96
C ARG A 358 -23.25 14.88 27.95
N PRO A 359 -24.09 15.43 27.05
CA PRO A 359 -25.51 15.15 27.08
C PRO A 359 -25.80 13.64 27.04
N GLY A 360 -26.44 13.11 28.09
CA GLY A 360 -26.88 11.72 28.20
C GLY A 360 -25.85 10.72 28.75
N GLU A 361 -24.58 11.09 28.92
CA GLU A 361 -23.55 10.13 29.37
C GLU A 361 -22.39 10.77 30.16
N GLN A 362 -21.81 9.97 31.05
CA GLN A 362 -20.61 10.31 31.82
C GLN A 362 -19.52 9.25 31.59
N GLN A 363 -18.25 9.65 31.76
CA GLN A 363 -17.10 8.75 31.66
C GLN A 363 -16.04 9.06 32.73
N ILE A 364 -15.26 8.04 33.09
CA ILE A 364 -14.01 8.19 33.84
C ILE A 364 -12.83 7.69 33.01
N GLY A 365 -11.65 8.25 33.24
CA GLY A 365 -10.43 7.74 32.63
C GLY A 365 -9.16 8.30 33.25
N ILE A 366 -8.03 7.75 32.81
CA ILE A 366 -6.70 8.08 33.33
C ILE A 366 -5.78 8.61 32.24
N THR A 367 -4.78 9.42 32.62
CA THR A 367 -3.79 9.95 31.67
C THR A 367 -2.51 10.40 32.39
N ASN A 368 -1.36 10.29 31.72
CA ASN A 368 -0.11 10.97 32.15
C ASN A 368 0.04 12.38 31.55
N VAL A 369 -0.88 12.82 30.66
CA VAL A 369 -0.80 14.08 29.91
C VAL A 369 -2.15 14.81 29.88
N PRO A 370 -2.61 15.34 31.04
CA PRO A 370 -4.00 15.82 31.21
C PRO A 370 -4.41 16.92 30.23
N VAL A 371 -3.56 17.91 29.98
CA VAL A 371 -3.88 19.04 29.06
C VAL A 371 -4.22 18.55 27.64
N SER A 372 -3.38 17.68 27.07
CA SER A 372 -3.57 17.17 25.71
C SER A 372 -4.75 16.20 25.60
N ARG A 373 -4.97 15.36 26.62
CA ARG A 373 -6.08 14.39 26.64
C ARG A 373 -7.43 15.09 26.76
N LEU A 374 -7.54 16.04 27.69
CA LEU A 374 -8.78 16.75 27.98
C LEU A 374 -9.17 17.73 26.86
N SER A 375 -8.20 18.38 26.21
CA SER A 375 -8.48 19.21 25.02
C SER A 375 -9.03 18.41 23.85
N THR A 376 -8.66 17.14 23.71
CA THR A 376 -9.22 16.24 22.69
C THR A 376 -10.66 15.88 23.01
N HIS A 377 -10.93 15.43 24.23
CA HIS A 377 -12.30 15.13 24.66
C HIS A 377 -13.23 16.35 24.59
N ARG A 378 -12.72 17.57 24.88
CA ARG A 378 -13.49 18.80 24.72
C ARG A 378 -13.95 19.05 23.29
N ARG A 379 -13.12 18.73 22.29
CA ARG A 379 -13.51 18.81 20.87
C ARG A 379 -14.65 17.83 20.52
N ASP A 380 -14.71 16.71 21.23
CA ASP A 380 -15.74 15.67 21.08
C ASP A 380 -16.99 15.93 21.95
N GLY A 381 -17.12 17.13 22.51
CA GLY A 381 -18.28 17.60 23.27
C GLY A 381 -18.27 17.26 24.76
N TRP A 382 -17.14 16.80 25.31
CA TRP A 382 -17.02 16.48 26.73
C TRP A 382 -16.67 17.69 27.60
N THR A 383 -17.33 17.78 28.75
CA THR A 383 -17.07 18.77 29.80
C THR A 383 -16.39 18.09 30.98
N LEU A 384 -15.27 18.64 31.45
CA LEU A 384 -14.57 18.15 32.63
C LEU A 384 -15.35 18.53 33.90
N LEU A 385 -15.66 17.55 34.74
CA LEU A 385 -16.29 17.75 36.06
C LEU A 385 -15.24 17.79 37.18
N GLU A 386 -14.32 16.82 37.18
CA GLU A 386 -13.26 16.73 38.18
C GLU A 386 -12.00 16.10 37.59
N LEU A 387 -10.84 16.60 38.05
CA LEU A 387 -9.53 16.01 37.81
C LEU A 387 -8.81 15.84 39.15
N ARG A 388 -8.27 14.65 39.41
CA ARG A 388 -7.48 14.33 40.60
C ARG A 388 -6.11 13.78 40.26
N GLY A 389 -5.12 14.16 41.06
CA GLY A 389 -3.71 13.82 40.90
C GLY A 389 -2.81 15.02 41.26
N PRO A 390 -1.51 14.95 40.95
CA PRO A 390 -0.79 13.77 40.44
C PRO A 390 -0.72 12.65 41.50
N ALA A 391 -0.61 11.41 41.03
CA ALA A 391 -0.25 10.23 41.83
C ALA A 391 0.48 9.21 40.94
N PRO A 392 1.20 8.22 41.51
CA PRO A 392 1.86 7.17 40.73
C PRO A 392 0.87 6.47 39.79
N GLY A 393 1.24 6.30 38.52
CA GLY A 393 0.35 5.75 37.50
C GLY A 393 -0.19 4.35 37.80
N SER A 394 0.56 3.52 38.51
CA SER A 394 0.10 2.22 39.01
C SER A 394 -1.09 2.35 39.96
N MET A 395 -1.04 3.30 40.91
CA MET A 395 -2.13 3.55 41.87
C MET A 395 -3.37 4.14 41.19
N VAL A 396 -3.16 5.08 40.26
CA VAL A 396 -4.26 5.71 39.50
C VAL A 396 -4.99 4.67 38.64
N LEU A 397 -4.25 3.74 38.03
CA LEU A 397 -4.82 2.63 37.26
C LEU A 397 -5.61 1.66 38.15
N GLU A 398 -5.12 1.36 39.36
CA GLU A 398 -5.82 0.50 40.32
C GLU A 398 -7.18 1.09 40.74
N VAL A 399 -7.21 2.40 41.07
CA VAL A 399 -8.43 3.11 41.43
C VAL A 399 -9.41 3.14 40.25
N GLU A 400 -8.95 3.51 39.04
CA GLU A 400 -9.80 3.53 37.85
C GLU A 400 -10.37 2.16 37.52
N SER A 401 -9.54 1.11 37.56
CA SER A 401 -9.97 -0.27 37.33
C SER A 401 -11.03 -0.71 38.35
N SER A 402 -10.93 -0.24 39.59
CA SER A 402 -11.90 -0.54 40.65
C SER A 402 -13.23 0.16 40.42
N LEU A 403 -13.20 1.44 40.05
CA LEU A 403 -14.41 2.21 39.73
C LEU A 403 -15.11 1.69 38.47
N LYS A 404 -14.35 1.37 37.41
CA LYS A 404 -14.90 0.78 36.18
C LYS A 404 -15.57 -0.57 36.44
N ARG A 405 -14.94 -1.43 37.26
CA ARG A 405 -15.54 -2.71 37.69
C ARG A 405 -16.88 -2.49 38.39
N TRP A 406 -16.91 -1.60 39.38
CA TRP A 406 -18.15 -1.30 40.10
C TRP A 406 -19.24 -0.75 39.16
N LEU A 407 -18.90 0.17 38.26
CA LEU A 407 -19.83 0.71 37.26
C LEU A 407 -20.40 -0.40 36.37
N SER A 408 -19.55 -1.26 35.80
CA SER A 408 -19.99 -2.35 34.93
C SER A 408 -20.79 -3.44 35.64
N SER A 409 -20.65 -3.60 36.96
CA SER A 409 -21.42 -4.56 37.74
C SER A 409 -22.78 -4.03 38.20
N ASN A 410 -22.98 -2.71 38.23
CA ASN A 410 -24.19 -2.09 38.78
C ASN A 410 -25.04 -1.35 37.73
N PHE A 411 -24.46 -0.98 36.58
CA PHE A 411 -25.14 -0.18 35.55
C PHE A 411 -24.82 -0.69 34.14
N ASP A 412 -25.78 -0.55 33.24
CA ASP A 412 -25.58 -0.85 31.83
C ASP A 412 -24.71 0.24 31.18
N LEU A 413 -23.66 -0.19 30.47
CA LEU A 413 -22.83 0.72 29.70
C LEU A 413 -23.55 1.10 28.39
N VAL A 414 -23.33 2.34 27.93
CA VAL A 414 -23.93 2.83 26.68
C VAL A 414 -23.53 1.92 25.51
N GLU A 415 -24.51 1.50 24.71
CA GLU A 415 -24.32 0.54 23.62
C GLU A 415 -23.17 0.95 22.68
N GLY A 416 -22.19 0.06 22.48
CA GLY A 416 -20.99 0.31 21.67
C GLY A 416 -19.89 1.13 22.36
N ARG A 417 -20.06 1.54 23.62
CA ARG A 417 -19.06 2.26 24.43
C ARG A 417 -18.65 1.45 25.64
N ARG A 418 -17.37 1.56 26.03
CA ARG A 418 -16.74 0.66 27.01
C ARG A 418 -16.35 1.34 28.33
N GLU A 419 -16.55 2.64 28.45
CA GLU A 419 -16.12 3.46 29.59
C GLU A 419 -17.19 4.48 30.03
N ASN A 420 -18.37 4.43 29.39
CA ASN A 420 -19.40 5.46 29.52
C ASN A 420 -20.69 4.81 30.02
N TRP A 421 -21.30 5.46 31.00
CA TRP A 421 -22.62 5.08 31.51
C TRP A 421 -23.63 6.18 31.22
N SER A 422 -24.91 5.79 31.17
CA SER A 422 -26.01 6.73 30.94
C SER A 422 -26.23 7.61 32.17
N THR A 423 -26.43 8.92 31.96
CA THR A 423 -26.85 9.82 33.06
C THR A 423 -28.26 9.54 33.57
N VAL A 424 -29.03 8.70 32.87
CA VAL A 424 -30.34 8.21 33.34
C VAL A 424 -30.18 7.18 34.45
N ASP A 425 -29.13 6.35 34.37
CA ASP A 425 -28.89 5.25 35.30
C ASP A 425 -28.11 5.71 36.53
N LEU A 426 -27.10 6.56 36.31
CA LEU A 426 -26.30 7.16 37.37
C LEU A 426 -25.78 8.53 36.94
N ARG A 427 -26.01 9.54 37.78
CA ARG A 427 -25.41 10.86 37.62
C ARG A 427 -24.65 11.22 38.87
N VAL A 428 -23.36 11.51 38.70
CA VAL A 428 -22.46 11.95 39.77
C VAL A 428 -21.84 13.29 39.41
N ASP A 429 -21.69 14.18 40.40
CA ASP A 429 -21.11 15.51 40.20
C ASP A 429 -19.62 15.56 40.62
N SER A 430 -19.13 14.51 41.29
CA SER A 430 -17.72 14.41 41.73
C SER A 430 -17.19 12.98 41.75
N LEU A 431 -15.86 12.85 41.68
CA LEU A 431 -15.16 11.57 41.87
C LEU A 431 -15.34 11.03 43.29
N ASN A 432 -15.44 11.91 44.30
CA ASN A 432 -15.69 11.51 45.68
C ASN A 432 -17.06 10.85 45.85
N GLU A 433 -18.10 11.39 45.21
CA GLU A 433 -19.44 10.83 45.25
C GLU A 433 -19.47 9.44 44.61
N LEU A 434 -18.87 9.31 43.42
CA LEU A 434 -18.75 8.03 42.73
C LEU A 434 -17.96 7.00 43.57
N ALA A 435 -16.85 7.42 44.16
CA ALA A 435 -16.00 6.55 44.97
C ALA A 435 -16.67 6.15 46.30
N SER A 436 -17.46 7.04 46.91
CA SER A 436 -18.26 6.74 48.10
C SER A 436 -19.33 5.69 47.80
N MET A 437 -20.03 5.81 46.66
CA MET A 437 -21.01 4.81 46.22
C MET A 437 -20.36 3.44 45.96
N ALA A 438 -19.13 3.44 45.42
CA ALA A 438 -18.36 2.23 45.16
C ALA A 438 -17.61 1.67 46.38
N SER A 439 -17.67 2.34 47.54
CA SER A 439 -16.83 2.03 48.72
C SER A 439 -15.32 1.95 48.41
N ILE A 440 -14.83 2.82 47.52
CA ILE A 440 -13.43 2.91 47.09
C ILE A 440 -12.79 4.16 47.70
N SER A 441 -11.61 4.03 48.31
CA SER A 441 -10.88 5.20 48.83
C SER A 441 -10.10 5.93 47.74
N LEU A 442 -10.26 7.25 47.67
CA LEU A 442 -9.43 8.14 46.84
C LEU A 442 -8.30 8.81 47.63
N SER A 443 -8.09 8.44 48.90
CA SER A 443 -7.06 9.06 49.76
C SER A 443 -5.63 8.88 49.25
N THR A 444 -5.41 7.87 48.41
CA THR A 444 -4.13 7.57 47.76
C THR A 444 -3.87 8.43 46.52
N LEU A 445 -4.88 9.17 46.04
CA LEU A 445 -4.75 10.09 44.91
C LEU A 445 -4.52 11.52 45.40
N GLY A 446 -3.72 12.28 44.65
CA GLY A 446 -3.56 13.72 44.87
C GLY A 446 -4.91 14.48 44.88
N GLY A 447 -4.90 15.67 45.49
CA GLY A 447 -6.09 16.51 45.62
C GLY A 447 -6.72 16.95 44.29
N ARG A 448 -7.88 17.62 44.38
CA ARG A 448 -8.58 18.18 43.21
C ARG A 448 -7.71 19.25 42.56
N GLN A 449 -7.50 19.13 41.26
CA GLN A 449 -6.72 20.07 40.46
C GLN A 449 -7.65 20.97 39.64
N LYS A 450 -7.28 22.25 39.50
CA LYS A 450 -7.85 23.15 38.49
C LYS A 450 -6.92 23.16 37.29
N ILE A 451 -7.46 22.88 36.10
CA ILE A 451 -6.75 23.09 34.84
C ILE A 451 -7.47 24.23 34.11
N ASP A 452 -6.76 25.34 33.94
CA ASP A 452 -7.18 26.41 33.05
C ASP A 452 -6.85 25.99 31.60
N PHE A 453 -7.85 26.04 30.73
CA PHE A 453 -7.75 25.62 29.33
C PHE A 453 -7.51 26.79 28.38
#